data_AF-A0A255E7Z2-F1
#
_entry.id   AF-A0A255E7Z2-F1
#
_cell.length_a   1.000
_cell.length_b   1.000
_cell.length_c   1.000
_cell.angle_alpha   90.00
_cell.angle_beta   90.00
_cell.angle_gamma   90.00
#
_symmetry.space_group_name_H-M   'P 1'
#
loop_
_entity.id
_entity.type
_entity.pdbx_description
1 polymer ?
#
loop_
_entity_poly.entity_id
_entity_poly.type
_entity_poly.pdbx_seq_one_letter_code
_entity_poly.pdbx_strand_id
1 'polypeptide(L)'
;MAGPENPTNRQAGHAHGAEPVFVQVVASPSIGVEVTTGTAWVGVDRQVGHGSADALFALTPHQYAQAMADPEALWPFMQECWRGAHEDLLLHAPAGGSFRPRHWHPVPFHLLGRRWEGELWWYVAALGLPESMASVTIARSLTDAVRVTMADGRMVSATVALTGAGTHPRPEALIGGLGPGSDRSEARRVLGEPVGPDLYAAGSARVRLEFGQAGLVGLQLAPAPVAPVPSGPLGEVLALLGEPEAGPRHRAAESVLGGRRERWMFSSASSRRLLVHERGACLHIGDGRILGLELPAADLADVTGWPQNHDEVRALLGDPVDSYDGDDLHLLPGVEVLVRPAPDDLSGPRIDLVARRRGTSIASRFFRWRSGEVTAFLDVLGRGSDDPLVDHVRGIAGVTVRERGGVVVAVDLDGAGGALPALLDGMPAEPRRSDIRFGAPRQYGRHDDLWDFEQGWIHARSGRHGRIESVTVCLPDELPARLHVRPWRFGRDSMDAWRVLSS
;
A
#
# COMPACT_ATOMS: atom_id res chain seq x y z
N MET A 1 29.61 -47.97 -25.67
CA MET A 1 28.22 -48.47 -25.66
C MET A 1 27.75 -48.49 -24.22
N ALA A 2 26.61 -47.82 -23.95
CA ALA A 2 25.71 -47.88 -22.78
C ALA A 2 26.35 -47.99 -21.37
N GLY A 3 26.09 -47.15 -20.38
CA GLY A 3 24.91 -46.33 -20.04
C GLY A 3 24.74 -46.44 -18.50
N PRO A 4 24.35 -45.38 -17.77
CA PRO A 4 24.59 -45.23 -16.33
C PRO A 4 23.39 -45.62 -15.44
N GLU A 5 23.64 -46.00 -14.19
CA GLU A 5 22.62 -46.06 -13.13
C GLU A 5 22.94 -45.07 -11.99
N ASN A 6 21.99 -44.16 -11.79
CA ASN A 6 21.90 -43.18 -10.71
C ASN A 6 21.58 -43.86 -9.37
N PRO A 7 22.29 -43.55 -8.27
CA PRO A 7 21.74 -43.78 -6.95
C PRO A 7 20.95 -42.54 -6.50
N THR A 8 19.65 -42.75 -6.38
CA THR A 8 18.70 -41.84 -5.74
C THR A 8 18.85 -41.87 -4.23
N ASN A 9 18.68 -40.69 -3.63
CA ASN A 9 17.87 -40.44 -2.43
C ASN A 9 18.29 -41.06 -1.08
N ARG A 10 18.86 -40.22 -0.21
CA ARG A 10 18.61 -40.25 1.25
C ARG A 10 18.51 -38.83 1.81
N GLN A 11 17.26 -38.43 2.03
CA GLN A 11 16.75 -37.67 3.18
C GLN A 11 17.77 -36.81 3.97
N ALA A 12 17.68 -35.50 3.80
CA ALA A 12 17.77 -34.57 4.93
C ALA A 12 16.37 -33.99 5.13
N GLY A 13 15.80 -34.23 6.29
CA GLY A 13 14.42 -33.88 6.63
C GLY A 13 14.17 -32.39 6.46
N HIS A 14 13.13 -32.06 5.71
CA HIS A 14 12.44 -30.78 5.85
C HIS A 14 11.92 -30.71 7.29
N ALA A 15 12.69 -30.07 8.17
CA ALA A 15 12.07 -29.32 9.24
C ALA A 15 10.97 -28.46 8.59
N HIS A 16 9.79 -28.41 9.19
CA HIS A 16 8.78 -27.40 8.83
C HIS A 16 9.38 -26.02 9.13
N GLY A 17 10.24 -25.54 8.22
CA GLY A 17 10.80 -24.22 8.24
C GLY A 17 9.65 -23.24 8.01
N ALA A 18 9.55 -22.23 8.86
CA ALA A 18 8.66 -21.12 8.62
C ALA A 18 8.86 -20.62 7.18
N GLU A 19 7.77 -20.30 6.48
CA GLU A 19 7.87 -19.74 5.15
C GLU A 19 8.71 -18.44 5.20
N PRO A 20 9.63 -18.21 4.24
CA PRO A 20 10.51 -17.05 4.26
C PRO A 20 9.72 -15.74 4.16
N VAL A 21 10.15 -14.74 4.93
CA VAL A 21 9.51 -13.43 5.01
C VAL A 21 10.42 -12.41 4.36
N PHE A 22 9.95 -11.80 3.28
CA PHE A 22 10.70 -10.85 2.47
C PHE A 22 10.23 -9.42 2.77
N VAL A 23 11.16 -8.57 3.19
CA VAL A 23 10.89 -7.18 3.57
C VAL A 23 11.63 -6.24 2.62
N GLN A 24 10.89 -5.48 1.83
CA GLN A 24 11.43 -4.52 0.89
C GLN A 24 11.81 -3.21 1.60
N VAL A 25 12.98 -2.66 1.29
CA VAL A 25 13.48 -1.39 1.85
C VAL A 25 13.62 -0.30 0.79
N VAL A 26 13.74 -0.68 -0.48
CA VAL A 26 13.81 0.22 -1.65
C VAL A 26 12.75 -0.17 -2.66
N ALA A 27 12.02 0.82 -3.20
CA ALA A 27 10.91 0.59 -4.12
C ALA A 27 11.37 0.25 -5.54
N SER A 28 12.38 0.97 -6.03
CA SER A 28 12.81 0.93 -7.44
C SER A 28 14.32 1.12 -7.56
N PRO A 29 15.08 0.08 -7.95
CA PRO A 29 14.65 -1.31 -8.08
C PRO A 29 14.18 -1.88 -6.73
N SER A 30 13.41 -2.98 -6.76
CA SER A 30 12.99 -3.66 -5.54
C SER A 30 14.20 -4.23 -4.82
N ILE A 31 14.57 -3.74 -3.64
CA ILE A 31 15.67 -4.27 -2.83
C ILE A 31 15.18 -4.47 -1.40
N GLY A 32 15.64 -5.53 -0.72
CA GLY A 32 15.22 -5.83 0.63
C GLY A 32 16.03 -6.91 1.34
N VAL A 33 15.47 -7.43 2.42
CA VAL A 33 16.05 -8.49 3.25
C VAL A 33 15.04 -9.62 3.44
N GLU A 34 15.49 -10.87 3.38
CA GLU A 34 14.74 -12.03 3.88
C GLU A 34 15.07 -12.16 5.37
N VAL A 35 14.09 -11.89 6.23
CA VAL A 35 14.37 -11.63 7.66
C VAL A 35 14.72 -12.88 8.47
N THR A 36 14.42 -14.08 7.97
CA THR A 36 14.75 -15.33 8.67
C THR A 36 16.25 -15.65 8.60
N THR A 37 16.87 -15.39 7.45
CA THR A 37 18.30 -15.66 7.21
C THR A 37 19.15 -14.39 7.25
N GLY A 38 18.52 -13.22 7.16
CA GLY A 38 19.21 -11.94 7.00
C GLY A 38 19.79 -11.71 5.61
N THR A 39 19.46 -12.57 4.63
CA THR A 39 19.96 -12.49 3.26
C THR A 39 19.34 -11.30 2.54
N ALA A 40 20.18 -10.37 2.07
CA ALA A 40 19.74 -9.26 1.24
C ALA A 40 19.37 -9.75 -0.16
N TRP A 41 18.46 -9.06 -0.83
CA TRP A 41 17.97 -9.45 -2.15
C TRP A 41 17.65 -8.26 -3.05
N VAL A 42 17.68 -8.50 -4.37
CA VAL A 42 17.16 -7.60 -5.41
C VAL A 42 16.10 -8.31 -6.23
N GLY A 43 15.02 -7.59 -6.56
CA GLY A 43 13.99 -8.00 -7.49
C GLY A 43 14.41 -7.70 -8.92
N VAL A 44 14.36 -8.71 -9.78
CA VAL A 44 14.64 -8.59 -11.21
C VAL A 44 13.37 -9.01 -11.95
N ASP A 45 12.84 -8.08 -12.73
CA ASP A 45 11.62 -8.29 -13.49
C ASP A 45 11.77 -9.49 -14.44
N ARG A 46 10.92 -10.50 -14.27
CA ARG A 46 10.80 -11.64 -15.17
C ARG A 46 9.43 -11.66 -15.80
N GLN A 47 9.41 -11.90 -17.11
CA GLN A 47 8.17 -12.07 -17.85
C GLN A 47 7.50 -13.39 -17.44
N VAL A 48 6.26 -13.31 -16.97
CA VAL A 48 5.43 -14.46 -16.60
C VAL A 48 4.10 -14.34 -17.35
N GLY A 49 4.00 -15.01 -18.51
CA GLY A 49 2.86 -14.88 -19.42
C GLY A 49 2.80 -13.50 -20.10
N HIS A 50 1.67 -12.78 -19.97
CA HIS A 50 1.49 -11.39 -20.43
C HIS A 50 1.81 -10.34 -19.34
N GLY A 51 2.20 -10.78 -18.14
CA GLY A 51 2.61 -9.90 -17.05
C GLY A 51 4.10 -10.00 -16.76
N SER A 52 4.54 -9.18 -15.82
CA SER A 52 5.91 -9.19 -15.31
C SER A 52 5.87 -9.22 -13.78
N ALA A 53 6.86 -9.86 -13.17
CA ALA A 53 6.98 -10.02 -11.72
C ALA A 53 8.44 -10.16 -11.30
N ASP A 54 8.74 -9.73 -10.08
CA ASP A 54 10.09 -9.79 -9.54
C ASP A 54 10.47 -11.23 -9.17
N ALA A 55 11.51 -11.74 -9.84
CA ALA A 55 12.32 -12.84 -9.32
C ALA A 55 13.35 -12.26 -8.35
N LEU A 56 13.51 -12.89 -7.18
CA LEU A 56 14.36 -12.37 -6.12
C LEU A 56 15.71 -13.08 -6.11
N PHE A 57 16.79 -12.31 -6.23
CA PHE A 57 18.16 -12.82 -6.23
C PHE A 57 18.92 -12.33 -5.01
N ALA A 58 19.67 -13.21 -4.36
CA ALA A 58 20.50 -12.90 -3.21
C ALA A 58 21.60 -11.90 -3.58
N LEU A 59 21.85 -10.94 -2.69
CA LEU A 59 22.95 -9.99 -2.76
C LEU A 59 24.01 -10.33 -1.72
N THR A 60 25.27 -10.14 -2.09
CA THR A 60 26.35 -10.07 -1.09
C THR A 60 26.20 -8.82 -0.21
N PRO A 61 26.76 -8.81 1.01
CA PRO A 61 26.74 -7.61 1.87
C PRO A 61 27.30 -6.36 1.18
N HIS A 62 28.36 -6.53 0.37
CA HIS A 62 28.96 -5.43 -0.39
C HIS A 62 28.02 -4.88 -1.47
N GLN A 63 27.40 -5.75 -2.27
CA GLN A 63 26.43 -5.35 -3.29
C GLN A 63 25.22 -4.65 -2.65
N TYR A 64 24.73 -5.15 -1.52
CA TYR A 64 23.61 -4.55 -0.82
C TYR A 64 23.95 -3.15 -0.29
N ALA A 65 25.10 -2.98 0.36
CA ALA A 65 25.55 -1.66 0.82
C ALA A 65 25.74 -0.67 -0.34
N GLN A 66 26.33 -1.11 -1.45
CA GLN A 66 26.48 -0.29 -2.65
C GLN A 66 25.12 0.13 -3.21
N ALA A 67 24.16 -0.79 -3.27
CA ALA A 67 22.82 -0.53 -3.78
C ALA A 67 22.02 0.48 -2.95
N MET A 68 22.25 0.54 -1.63
CA MET A 68 21.59 1.54 -0.78
C MET A 68 22.15 2.95 -1.01
N ALA A 69 23.43 3.07 -1.36
CA ALA A 69 24.05 4.35 -1.67
C ALA A 69 23.75 4.81 -3.11
N ASP A 70 23.73 3.87 -4.06
CA ASP A 70 23.45 4.09 -5.47
C ASP A 70 22.75 2.85 -6.07
N PRO A 71 21.42 2.87 -6.23
CA PRO A 71 20.69 1.74 -6.76
C PRO A 71 21.04 1.41 -8.23
N GLU A 72 21.56 2.35 -9.01
CA GLU A 72 21.99 2.11 -10.40
C GLU A 72 23.21 1.19 -10.47
N ALA A 73 24.01 1.14 -9.40
CA ALA A 73 25.19 0.28 -9.33
C ALA A 73 24.86 -1.23 -9.43
N LEU A 74 23.62 -1.64 -9.12
CA LEU A 74 23.18 -3.03 -9.29
C LEU A 74 22.82 -3.39 -10.73
N TRP A 75 22.68 -2.41 -11.62
CA TRP A 75 22.18 -2.63 -12.98
C TRP A 75 22.94 -3.72 -13.76
N PRO A 76 24.30 -3.80 -13.73
CA PRO A 76 25.03 -4.89 -14.40
C PRO A 76 24.65 -6.27 -13.85
N PHE A 77 24.57 -6.42 -12.53
CA PHE A 77 24.20 -7.68 -11.87
C PHE A 77 22.74 -8.08 -12.18
N MET A 78 21.82 -7.12 -12.17
CA MET A 78 20.42 -7.35 -12.54
C MET A 78 20.29 -7.85 -13.98
N GLN A 79 21.09 -7.31 -14.92
CA GLN A 79 21.10 -7.81 -16.29
C GLN A 79 21.62 -9.25 -16.40
N GLU A 80 22.63 -9.62 -15.62
CA GLU A 80 23.13 -11.00 -15.57
C GLU A 80 22.05 -11.97 -15.04
N CYS A 81 21.36 -11.58 -13.97
CA CYS A 81 20.23 -12.34 -13.41
C CYS A 81 19.07 -12.47 -14.40
N TRP A 82 18.77 -11.39 -15.13
CA TRP A 82 17.75 -11.36 -16.18
C TRP A 82 18.08 -12.31 -17.34
N ARG A 83 19.37 -12.41 -17.71
CA ARG A 83 19.88 -13.38 -18.70
C ARG A 83 19.96 -14.82 -18.18
N GLY A 84 19.69 -15.06 -16.90
CA GLY A 84 19.73 -16.39 -16.28
C GLY A 84 21.12 -16.84 -15.85
N ALA A 85 22.09 -15.94 -15.68
CA ALA A 85 23.46 -16.30 -15.29
C ALA A 85 23.59 -16.76 -13.82
N HIS A 86 22.66 -16.35 -12.95
CA HIS A 86 22.74 -16.52 -11.49
C HIS A 86 21.54 -17.27 -10.90
N GLU A 87 21.10 -18.36 -11.53
CA GLU A 87 20.00 -19.17 -10.98
C GLU A 87 20.35 -19.81 -9.62
N ASP A 88 21.63 -19.95 -9.30
CA ASP A 88 22.15 -20.38 -8.00
C ASP A 88 21.88 -19.37 -6.87
N LEU A 89 21.65 -18.10 -7.20
CA LEU A 89 21.34 -17.03 -6.24
C LEU A 89 19.84 -16.78 -6.09
N LEU A 90 18.99 -17.56 -6.78
CA LEU A 90 17.55 -17.35 -6.82
C LEU A 90 16.87 -17.75 -5.51
N LEU A 91 16.30 -16.76 -4.81
CA LEU A 91 15.54 -16.95 -3.58
C LEU A 91 14.05 -17.18 -3.85
N HIS A 92 13.51 -16.57 -4.90
CA HIS A 92 12.13 -16.74 -5.32
C HIS A 92 11.97 -16.61 -6.83
N ALA A 93 11.28 -17.57 -7.44
CA ALA A 93 10.91 -17.56 -8.85
C ALA A 93 9.38 -17.34 -8.99
N PRO A 94 8.91 -16.32 -9.74
CA PRO A 94 7.49 -16.14 -9.97
C PRO A 94 6.95 -17.23 -10.91
N ALA A 95 5.86 -17.91 -10.54
CA ALA A 95 5.26 -18.99 -11.32
C ALA A 95 3.77 -19.22 -11.00
N GLY A 96 2.99 -19.67 -12.00
CA GLY A 96 1.71 -20.35 -11.79
C GLY A 96 0.64 -19.59 -10.99
N GLY A 97 0.64 -18.24 -11.02
CA GLY A 97 -0.27 -17.39 -10.24
C GLY A 97 0.35 -16.77 -8.97
N SER A 98 1.57 -17.15 -8.62
CA SER A 98 2.37 -16.51 -7.56
C SER A 98 3.31 -15.48 -8.18
N PHE A 99 2.84 -14.24 -8.30
CA PHE A 99 3.63 -13.11 -8.84
C PHE A 99 4.58 -12.48 -7.80
N ARG A 100 4.40 -12.80 -6.52
CA ARG A 100 5.25 -12.36 -5.40
C ARG A 100 5.36 -13.49 -4.38
N PRO A 101 6.36 -13.46 -3.48
CA PRO A 101 6.36 -14.34 -2.31
C PRO A 101 5.09 -14.16 -1.48
N ARG A 102 4.64 -15.22 -0.81
CA ARG A 102 3.44 -15.21 0.03
C ARG A 102 3.56 -14.21 1.19
N HIS A 103 4.73 -14.16 1.82
CA HIS A 103 5.05 -13.23 2.91
C HIS A 103 5.96 -12.11 2.41
N TRP A 104 5.44 -11.30 1.49
CA TRP A 104 6.11 -10.12 0.97
C TRP A 104 5.58 -8.85 1.62
N HIS A 105 6.47 -8.08 2.22
CA HIS A 105 6.17 -6.78 2.82
C HIS A 105 6.79 -5.68 1.95
N PRO A 106 5.98 -4.96 1.15
CA PRO A 106 6.49 -3.87 0.33
C PRO A 106 6.96 -2.74 1.22
N VAL A 107 7.84 -1.90 0.66
CA VAL A 107 8.40 -0.76 1.38
C VAL A 107 7.28 0.13 1.95
N PRO A 108 7.40 0.64 3.19
CA PRO A 108 6.38 1.49 3.77
C PRO A 108 6.19 2.74 2.92
N PHE A 109 4.93 3.10 2.69
CA PHE A 109 4.63 4.36 2.04
C PHE A 109 4.97 5.53 2.97
N HIS A 110 5.66 6.53 2.44
CA HIS A 110 5.94 7.81 3.10
C HIS A 110 5.37 8.93 2.24
N LEU A 111 4.68 9.89 2.87
CA LEU A 111 4.10 11.02 2.15
C LEU A 111 5.19 11.92 1.55
N LEU A 112 6.13 12.35 2.39
CA LEU A 112 7.28 13.09 1.91
C LEU A 112 8.21 12.16 1.14
N GLY A 113 8.68 12.63 -0.02
CA GLY A 113 9.69 11.93 -0.79
C GLY A 113 10.92 11.59 0.06
N ARG A 114 11.58 10.48 -0.26
CA ARG A 114 12.73 10.00 0.51
C ARG A 114 14.03 10.55 -0.08
N ARG A 115 14.82 11.25 0.73
CA ARG A 115 16.16 11.75 0.37
C ARG A 115 17.19 10.64 0.22
N TRP A 116 16.97 9.55 0.93
CA TRP A 116 17.85 8.39 1.03
C TRP A 116 17.00 7.14 1.18
N GLU A 117 17.59 5.99 0.85
CA GLU A 117 16.95 4.69 0.93
C GLU A 117 17.60 3.85 2.05
N GLY A 118 16.89 2.89 2.63
CA GLY A 118 17.48 2.03 3.67
C GLY A 118 16.50 1.45 4.69
N GLU A 119 17.02 0.55 5.53
CA GLU A 119 16.24 -0.19 6.54
C GLU A 119 15.58 0.72 7.58
N LEU A 120 16.17 1.89 7.85
CA LEU A 120 15.67 2.80 8.89
C LEU A 120 14.24 3.30 8.62
N TRP A 121 13.79 3.33 7.36
CA TRP A 121 12.41 3.74 7.01
C TRP A 121 11.33 2.84 7.63
N TRP A 122 11.60 1.56 7.87
CA TRP A 122 10.67 0.68 8.60
C TRP A 122 10.48 1.11 10.05
N TYR A 123 11.55 1.53 10.72
CA TYR A 123 11.49 2.05 12.08
C TYR A 123 10.81 3.43 12.13
N VAL A 124 11.07 4.30 11.14
CA VAL A 124 10.36 5.58 10.99
C VAL A 124 8.85 5.34 10.83
N ALA A 125 8.45 4.40 9.97
CA ALA A 125 7.04 4.05 9.76
C ALA A 125 6.38 3.44 11.01
N ALA A 126 7.15 2.73 11.84
CA ALA A 126 6.67 2.09 13.06
C ALA A 126 6.54 3.04 14.26
N LEU A 127 7.32 4.13 14.31
CA LEU A 127 7.32 5.07 15.43
C LEU A 127 5.92 5.64 15.72
N GLY A 128 5.53 5.67 16.99
CA GLY A 128 4.24 6.16 17.48
C GLY A 128 3.05 5.24 17.22
N LEU A 129 3.26 4.12 16.52
CA LEU A 129 2.22 3.12 16.27
C LEU A 129 2.12 2.10 17.42
N PRO A 130 0.92 1.53 17.64
CA PRO A 130 0.73 0.42 18.58
C PRO A 130 1.54 -0.82 18.22
N GLU A 131 1.96 -1.59 19.22
CA GLU A 131 2.72 -2.85 19.05
C GLU A 131 2.03 -3.86 18.13
N SER A 132 0.70 -3.88 18.15
CA SER A 132 -0.12 -4.79 17.33
C SER A 132 -0.10 -4.46 15.84
N MET A 133 0.47 -3.32 15.43
CA MET A 133 0.52 -2.95 14.02
C MET A 133 1.58 -3.75 13.27
N ALA A 134 1.25 -4.19 12.06
CA ALA A 134 2.15 -4.95 11.18
C ALA A 134 3.48 -4.23 10.98
N SER A 135 3.49 -2.91 10.78
CA SER A 135 4.73 -2.14 10.62
C SER A 135 5.68 -2.23 11.81
N VAL A 136 5.15 -2.27 13.05
CA VAL A 136 5.99 -2.44 14.26
C VAL A 136 6.55 -3.86 14.33
N THR A 137 5.72 -4.86 14.00
CA THR A 137 6.16 -6.26 13.95
C THR A 137 7.26 -6.46 12.91
N ILE A 138 7.09 -5.91 11.71
CA ILE A 138 8.08 -6.03 10.62
C ILE A 138 9.37 -5.27 10.95
N ALA A 139 9.28 -4.04 11.47
CA ALA A 139 10.47 -3.29 11.88
C ALA A 139 11.30 -4.07 12.92
N ARG A 140 10.67 -4.70 13.90
CA ARG A 140 11.36 -5.54 14.90
C ARG A 140 11.93 -6.84 14.30
N SER A 141 11.34 -7.36 13.23
CA SER A 141 11.82 -8.57 12.58
C SER A 141 13.07 -8.36 11.71
N LEU A 142 13.39 -7.12 11.31
CA LEU A 142 14.56 -6.83 10.47
C LEU A 142 15.89 -7.23 11.10
N THR A 143 16.02 -7.03 12.42
CA THR A 143 17.17 -7.47 13.22
C THR A 143 16.91 -7.28 14.72
N ASP A 144 17.49 -8.16 15.54
CA ASP A 144 17.52 -8.00 17.01
C ASP A 144 18.54 -6.96 17.50
N ALA A 145 19.40 -6.43 16.62
CA ALA A 145 20.42 -5.45 16.98
C ALA A 145 19.84 -4.05 17.28
N VAL A 146 18.60 -3.78 16.87
CA VAL A 146 17.93 -2.50 17.14
C VAL A 146 17.16 -2.59 18.45
N ARG A 147 17.53 -1.74 19.42
CA ARG A 147 16.84 -1.66 20.70
C ARG A 147 15.63 -0.73 20.56
N VAL A 148 14.45 -1.34 20.44
CA VAL A 148 13.17 -0.62 20.39
C VAL A 148 12.64 -0.38 21.80
N THR A 149 12.21 0.85 22.09
CA THR A 149 11.54 1.18 23.36
C THR A 149 10.04 1.33 23.14
N MET A 150 9.26 0.69 23.99
CA MET A 150 7.80 0.78 24.01
C MET A 150 7.33 1.57 25.23
N ALA A 151 6.33 2.43 25.04
CA ALA A 151 5.60 3.09 26.12
C ALA A 151 4.11 3.13 25.77
N ASP A 152 3.24 2.83 26.74
CA ASP A 152 1.79 2.76 26.56
C ASP A 152 1.37 1.89 25.35
N GLY A 153 2.07 0.78 25.16
CA GLY A 153 1.84 -0.15 24.05
C GLY A 153 2.22 0.39 22.66
N ARG A 154 2.98 1.49 22.57
CA ARG A 154 3.42 2.12 21.33
C ARG A 154 4.93 2.21 21.25
N MET A 155 5.47 2.17 20.03
CA MET A 155 6.89 2.36 19.80
C MET A 155 7.27 3.84 19.96
N VAL A 156 8.16 4.17 20.89
CA VAL A 156 8.53 5.57 21.17
C VAL A 156 9.98 5.91 20.86
N SER A 157 10.85 4.93 20.67
CA SER A 157 12.21 5.16 20.17
C SER A 157 12.84 3.87 19.63
N ALA A 158 13.90 4.04 18.86
CA ALA A 158 14.83 2.97 18.51
C ALA A 158 16.27 3.46 18.66
N THR A 159 17.15 2.63 19.20
CA THR A 159 18.59 2.93 19.32
C THR A 159 19.39 1.86 18.59
N VAL A 160 20.38 2.29 17.83
CA VAL A 160 21.21 1.40 17.01
C VAL A 160 22.69 1.70 17.25
N ALA A 161 23.45 0.65 17.55
CA ALA A 161 24.90 0.71 17.57
C ALA A 161 25.45 0.31 16.19
N LEU A 162 26.39 1.09 15.64
CA LEU A 162 27.07 0.80 14.38
C LEU A 162 28.48 0.24 14.59
N THR A 163 29.03 0.37 15.81
CA THR A 163 30.33 -0.20 16.20
C THR A 163 30.27 -0.93 17.54
N GLY A 164 31.16 -1.89 17.77
CA GLY A 164 31.24 -2.66 19.02
C GLY A 164 30.47 -3.99 19.01
N ALA A 165 30.10 -4.48 20.20
CA ALA A 165 29.34 -5.71 20.33
C ALA A 165 27.83 -5.46 20.17
N GLY A 166 27.15 -6.31 19.38
CA GLY A 166 25.71 -6.16 19.12
C GLY A 166 25.37 -5.06 18.12
N THR A 167 26.28 -4.75 17.20
CA THR A 167 26.05 -3.78 16.14
C THR A 167 25.01 -4.23 15.15
N HIS A 168 24.42 -3.26 14.45
CA HIS A 168 23.61 -3.55 13.28
C HIS A 168 24.39 -4.46 12.33
N PRO A 169 23.81 -5.57 11.83
CA PRO A 169 24.52 -6.51 10.97
C PRO A 169 24.85 -5.94 9.59
N ARG A 170 24.16 -4.86 9.21
CA ARG A 170 24.27 -4.19 7.91
C ARG A 170 24.29 -2.67 8.12
N PRO A 171 25.30 -2.10 8.78
CA PRO A 171 25.24 -0.71 9.23
C PRO A 171 25.20 0.29 8.07
N GLU A 172 25.83 -0.03 6.94
CA GLU A 172 25.85 0.79 5.71
C GLU A 172 24.50 0.79 4.96
N ALA A 173 23.63 -0.17 5.26
CA ALA A 173 22.30 -0.28 4.65
C ALA A 173 21.18 0.29 5.53
N LEU A 174 21.51 0.71 6.76
CA LEU A 174 20.54 1.30 7.67
C LEU A 174 20.05 2.65 7.13
N ILE A 175 21.00 3.50 6.73
CA ILE A 175 20.78 4.74 5.98
C ILE A 175 21.74 4.69 4.79
N GLY A 176 21.20 4.56 3.58
CA GLY A 176 21.98 4.49 2.35
C GLY A 176 22.93 5.67 2.21
N GLY A 177 24.22 5.36 2.06
CA GLY A 177 25.28 6.36 1.95
C GLY A 177 25.91 6.81 3.28
N LEU A 178 25.46 6.29 4.43
CA LEU A 178 26.13 6.46 5.73
C LEU A 178 26.52 5.11 6.34
N GLY A 179 27.70 5.06 6.95
CA GLY A 179 28.20 3.85 7.60
C GLY A 179 29.03 4.17 8.84
N PRO A 180 29.58 3.13 9.50
CA PRO A 180 30.51 3.31 10.60
C PRO A 180 31.70 4.17 10.17
N GLY A 181 32.02 5.18 10.96
CA GLY A 181 33.13 6.10 10.69
C GLY A 181 32.80 7.27 9.76
N SER A 182 31.57 7.37 9.25
CA SER A 182 31.15 8.55 8.49
C SER A 182 31.25 9.83 9.32
N ASP A 183 31.61 10.94 8.70
CA ASP A 183 31.73 12.23 9.38
C ASP A 183 30.45 13.10 9.28
N ARG A 184 30.49 14.28 9.91
CA ARG A 184 29.34 15.22 9.89
C ARG A 184 29.09 15.81 8.50
N SER A 185 30.12 15.92 7.66
CA SER A 185 29.99 16.42 6.29
C SER A 185 29.24 15.41 5.44
N GLU A 186 29.59 14.12 5.56
CA GLU A 186 28.89 13.02 4.90
C GLU A 186 27.44 12.90 5.40
N ALA A 187 27.22 13.01 6.71
CA ALA A 187 25.88 13.04 7.29
C ALA A 187 25.02 14.17 6.71
N ARG A 188 25.56 15.39 6.60
CA ARG A 188 24.84 16.52 5.97
C ARG A 188 24.55 16.28 4.49
N ARG A 189 25.49 15.69 3.75
CA ARG A 189 25.31 15.37 2.33
C ARG A 189 24.16 14.39 2.11
N VAL A 190 24.02 13.38 2.98
CA VAL A 190 22.99 12.32 2.84
C VAL A 190 21.65 12.73 3.45
N LEU A 191 21.66 13.26 4.67
CA LEU A 191 20.44 13.56 5.42
C LEU A 191 19.91 14.98 5.18
N GLY A 192 20.71 15.86 4.56
CA GLY A 192 20.43 17.29 4.44
C GLY A 192 20.88 18.08 5.67
N GLU A 193 20.43 19.33 5.77
CA GLU A 193 20.80 20.20 6.88
C GLU A 193 20.22 19.69 8.22
N PRO A 194 21.00 19.75 9.32
CA PRO A 194 20.53 19.32 10.62
C PRO A 194 19.57 20.36 11.22
N VAL A 195 18.54 19.88 11.90
CA VAL A 195 17.57 20.71 12.65
C VAL A 195 18.02 21.01 14.08
N GLY A 196 19.20 20.50 14.48
CA GLY A 196 19.86 20.73 15.76
C GLY A 196 21.22 20.02 15.82
N PRO A 197 21.97 20.09 16.94
CA PRO A 197 23.27 19.42 17.05
C PRO A 197 23.15 17.91 16.79
N ASP A 198 23.76 17.47 15.68
CA ASP A 198 23.73 16.08 15.18
C ASP A 198 22.31 15.48 15.07
N LEU A 199 21.30 16.33 14.90
CA LEU A 199 19.88 15.97 14.82
C LEU A 199 19.32 16.29 13.44
N TYR A 200 18.77 15.29 12.77
CA TYR A 200 18.27 15.37 11.40
C TYR A 200 16.79 15.00 11.34
N ALA A 201 16.06 15.62 10.42
CA ALA A 201 14.71 15.22 10.09
C ALA A 201 14.73 13.96 9.20
N ALA A 202 13.76 13.07 9.39
CA ALA A 202 13.58 11.87 8.59
C ALA A 202 12.09 11.55 8.49
N GLY A 203 11.37 12.32 7.67
CA GLY A 203 9.92 12.28 7.57
C GLY A 203 9.27 12.58 8.93
N SER A 204 8.46 11.65 9.43
CA SER A 204 7.75 11.82 10.72
C SER A 204 8.59 11.55 11.96
N ALA A 205 9.92 11.43 11.81
CA ALA A 205 10.85 11.15 12.88
C ALA A 205 12.01 12.16 12.97
N ARG A 206 12.82 11.98 14.02
CA ARG A 206 14.10 12.63 14.25
C ARG A 206 15.17 11.57 14.42
N VAL A 207 16.26 11.73 13.68
CA VAL A 207 17.45 10.88 13.78
C VAL A 207 18.54 11.70 14.46
N ARG A 208 18.95 11.30 15.66
CA ARG A 208 20.16 11.81 16.31
C ARG A 208 21.32 10.89 16.01
N LEU A 209 22.37 11.43 15.41
CA LEU A 209 23.60 10.71 15.14
C LEU A 209 24.55 10.82 16.33
N GLU A 210 25.27 9.74 16.62
CA GLU A 210 26.30 9.71 17.66
C GLU A 210 27.68 9.55 17.02
N PHE A 211 28.55 10.54 17.22
CA PHE A 211 29.91 10.56 16.67
C PHE A 211 30.95 10.29 17.77
N GLY A 212 31.81 9.30 17.53
CA GLY A 212 33.03 9.04 18.29
C GLY A 212 34.26 9.69 17.64
N GLN A 213 35.46 9.34 18.13
CA GLN A 213 36.73 9.86 17.57
C GLN A 213 36.95 9.47 16.11
N ALA A 214 36.50 8.28 15.71
CA ALA A 214 36.68 7.73 14.37
C ALA A 214 35.51 8.03 13.42
N GLY A 215 34.51 8.82 13.84
CA GLY A 215 33.30 9.13 13.08
C GLY A 215 32.04 8.51 13.68
N LEU A 216 31.02 8.26 12.86
CA LEU A 216 29.71 7.77 13.27
C LEU A 216 29.80 6.40 13.96
N VAL A 217 29.22 6.28 15.15
CA VAL A 217 29.26 5.04 15.97
C VAL A 217 27.88 4.50 16.31
N GLY A 218 26.83 5.30 16.17
CA GLY A 218 25.47 4.94 16.55
C GLY A 218 24.44 5.98 16.12
N LEU A 219 23.16 5.64 16.32
CA LEU A 219 22.06 6.59 16.17
C LEU A 219 20.89 6.29 17.10
N GLN A 220 20.10 7.32 17.35
CA GLN A 220 18.84 7.25 18.06
C GLN A 220 17.72 7.84 17.22
N LEU A 221 16.63 7.09 17.09
CA LEU A 221 15.42 7.49 16.41
C LEU A 221 14.33 7.82 17.45
N ALA A 222 13.67 8.97 17.28
CA ALA A 222 12.55 9.40 18.10
C ALA A 222 11.45 10.05 17.23
N PRO A 223 10.18 10.10 17.68
CA PRO A 223 9.12 10.82 16.98
C PRO A 223 9.47 12.30 16.82
N ALA A 224 9.10 12.89 15.68
CA ALA A 224 9.12 14.33 15.54
C ALA A 224 8.00 14.98 16.39
N PRO A 225 8.14 16.28 16.75
CA PRO A 225 7.09 17.01 17.45
C PRO A 225 5.77 17.00 16.67
N VAL A 226 4.66 16.99 17.41
CA VAL A 226 3.31 16.99 16.84
C VAL A 226 2.65 18.33 17.18
N ALA A 227 2.14 19.01 16.16
CA ALA A 227 1.38 20.24 16.31
C ALA A 227 -0.08 19.95 16.73
N PRO A 228 -0.78 20.88 17.40
CA PRO A 228 -2.20 20.71 17.70
C PRO A 228 -3.03 20.67 16.41
N VAL A 229 -4.21 20.02 16.48
CA VAL A 229 -5.16 20.02 15.37
C VAL A 229 -5.65 21.46 15.12
N PRO A 230 -5.63 21.96 13.87
CA PRO A 230 -6.13 23.30 13.57
C PRO A 230 -7.64 23.41 13.86
N SER A 231 -8.09 24.58 14.30
CA SER A 231 -9.52 24.87 14.46
C SER A 231 -10.19 25.21 13.12
N GLY A 232 -11.51 25.04 13.04
CA GLY A 232 -12.31 25.43 11.87
C GLY A 232 -12.41 24.35 10.81
N PRO A 233 -12.84 24.70 9.58
CA PRO A 233 -13.20 23.73 8.54
C PRO A 233 -12.07 22.76 8.17
N LEU A 234 -10.81 23.21 8.15
CA LEU A 234 -9.68 22.31 7.89
C LEU A 234 -9.52 21.23 8.96
N GLY A 235 -9.64 21.62 10.24
CA GLY A 235 -9.61 20.68 11.35
C GLY A 235 -10.74 19.64 11.26
N GLU A 236 -11.94 20.08 10.88
CA GLU A 236 -13.10 19.20 10.68
C GLU A 236 -12.90 18.22 9.52
N VAL A 237 -12.31 18.68 8.41
CA VAL A 237 -12.00 17.83 7.26
C VAL A 237 -10.87 16.84 7.59
N LEU A 238 -9.80 17.26 8.27
CA LEU A 238 -8.71 16.37 8.69
C LEU A 238 -9.19 15.35 9.74
N ALA A 239 -10.18 15.71 10.56
CA ALA A 239 -10.81 14.81 11.52
C ALA A 239 -11.61 13.67 10.87
N LEU A 240 -11.79 13.67 9.54
CA LEU A 240 -12.32 12.52 8.80
C LEU A 240 -11.35 11.34 8.80
N LEU A 241 -10.05 11.57 8.94
CA LEU A 241 -9.06 10.49 8.85
C LEU A 241 -9.24 9.50 10.00
N GLY A 242 -9.54 8.26 9.66
CA GLY A 242 -9.85 7.16 10.57
C GLY A 242 -11.35 6.97 10.81
N GLU A 243 -12.21 7.91 10.40
CA GLU A 243 -13.66 7.77 10.52
C GLU A 243 -14.21 6.68 9.59
N PRO A 244 -15.32 6.01 9.98
CA PRO A 244 -15.99 5.08 9.10
C PRO A 244 -16.58 5.81 7.89
N GLU A 245 -16.48 5.17 6.73
CA GLU A 245 -17.19 5.62 5.56
C GLU A 245 -18.70 5.59 5.77
N ALA A 246 -19.42 6.56 5.18
CA ALA A 246 -20.84 6.79 5.41
C ALA A 246 -21.23 6.98 6.89
N GLY A 247 -20.26 7.18 7.79
CA GLY A 247 -20.48 7.60 9.16
C GLY A 247 -20.98 9.05 9.25
N PRO A 248 -21.45 9.49 10.43
CA PRO A 248 -22.01 10.83 10.63
C PRO A 248 -21.04 11.95 10.21
N ARG A 249 -19.73 11.82 10.52
CA ARG A 249 -18.71 12.80 10.14
C ARG A 249 -18.46 12.84 8.64
N HIS A 250 -18.39 11.68 7.97
CA HIS A 250 -18.26 11.64 6.52
C HIS A 250 -19.48 12.30 5.84
N ARG A 251 -20.72 11.97 6.26
CA ARG A 251 -21.93 12.62 5.70
C ARG A 251 -21.95 14.12 5.95
N ALA A 252 -21.53 14.57 7.12
CA ALA A 252 -21.41 16.00 7.40
C ALA A 252 -20.37 16.67 6.50
N ALA A 253 -19.24 16.01 6.23
CA ALA A 253 -18.23 16.55 5.32
C ALA A 253 -18.67 16.58 3.86
N GLU A 254 -19.64 15.77 3.42
CA GLU A 254 -20.17 15.86 2.05
C GLU A 254 -20.80 17.24 1.76
N SER A 255 -21.29 17.98 2.76
CA SER A 255 -21.71 19.38 2.53
C SER A 255 -20.55 20.34 2.24
N VAL A 256 -19.34 19.98 2.66
CA VAL A 256 -18.11 20.75 2.46
C VAL A 256 -17.43 20.33 1.15
N LEU A 257 -17.32 19.02 0.91
CA LEU A 257 -16.63 18.45 -0.25
C LEU A 257 -17.50 18.41 -1.52
N GLY A 258 -18.82 18.54 -1.36
CA GLY A 258 -19.80 18.27 -2.42
C GLY A 258 -20.15 16.79 -2.54
N GLY A 259 -21.11 16.49 -3.41
CA GLY A 259 -21.56 15.12 -3.67
C GLY A 259 -20.44 14.23 -4.23
N ARG A 260 -20.64 12.92 -4.19
CA ARG A 260 -19.72 11.95 -4.82
C ARG A 260 -19.88 12.03 -6.33
N ARG A 261 -18.78 12.31 -7.03
CA ARG A 261 -18.73 12.41 -8.49
C ARG A 261 -18.22 11.13 -9.14
N GLU A 262 -17.12 10.58 -8.64
CA GLU A 262 -16.48 9.38 -9.22
C GLU A 262 -15.99 8.42 -8.13
N ARG A 263 -15.91 7.13 -8.47
CA ARG A 263 -15.48 6.06 -7.57
C ARG A 263 -14.49 5.16 -8.28
N TRP A 264 -13.28 5.07 -7.76
CA TRP A 264 -12.20 4.28 -8.37
C TRP A 264 -11.73 3.19 -7.41
N MET A 265 -11.38 2.01 -7.91
CA MET A 265 -10.75 0.95 -7.13
C MET A 265 -9.24 0.94 -7.37
N PHE A 266 -8.44 0.62 -6.35
CA PHE A 266 -6.99 0.59 -6.46
C PHE A 266 -6.49 -0.55 -7.35
N SER A 267 -7.01 -1.75 -7.13
CA SER A 267 -6.73 -2.95 -7.92
C SER A 267 -7.84 -3.98 -7.72
N SER A 268 -7.94 -4.94 -8.64
CA SER A 268 -8.89 -6.07 -8.53
C SER A 268 -8.56 -7.08 -7.42
N ALA A 269 -7.60 -6.79 -6.53
CA ALA A 269 -7.20 -7.65 -5.43
C ALA A 269 -7.46 -7.04 -4.04
N SER A 270 -7.92 -5.79 -3.96
CA SER A 270 -8.15 -5.09 -2.69
C SER A 270 -9.44 -4.27 -2.73
N SER A 271 -10.15 -4.16 -1.60
CA SER A 271 -11.33 -3.27 -1.47
C SER A 271 -10.99 -1.78 -1.39
N ARG A 272 -9.70 -1.41 -1.44
CA ARG A 272 -9.26 -0.02 -1.41
C ARG A 272 -9.83 0.78 -2.58
N ARG A 273 -10.36 1.95 -2.27
CA ARG A 273 -10.99 2.83 -3.26
C ARG A 273 -10.66 4.31 -3.04
N LEU A 274 -10.83 5.08 -4.11
CA LEU A 274 -10.79 6.53 -4.13
C LEU A 274 -12.22 7.04 -4.40
N LEU A 275 -12.74 7.88 -3.51
CA LEU A 275 -13.97 8.63 -3.74
C LEU A 275 -13.59 10.04 -4.18
N VAL A 276 -13.99 10.45 -5.38
CA VAL A 276 -13.77 11.80 -5.90
C VAL A 276 -15.05 12.59 -5.70
N HIS A 277 -14.96 13.74 -5.05
CA HIS A 277 -16.08 14.63 -4.79
C HIS A 277 -16.20 15.71 -5.87
N GLU A 278 -17.36 16.35 -5.94
CA GLU A 278 -17.67 17.41 -6.91
C GLU A 278 -16.67 18.58 -6.85
N ARG A 279 -16.13 18.88 -5.67
CA ARG A 279 -15.12 19.92 -5.44
C ARG A 279 -13.69 19.36 -5.46
N GLY A 280 -13.41 18.37 -6.30
CA GLY A 280 -12.06 17.85 -6.55
C GLY A 280 -11.40 17.05 -5.42
N ALA A 281 -11.88 17.15 -4.18
CA ALA A 281 -11.36 16.40 -3.05
C ALA A 281 -11.46 14.88 -3.28
N CYS A 282 -10.39 14.18 -2.95
CA CYS A 282 -10.32 12.73 -3.11
C CYS A 282 -10.14 12.05 -1.74
N LEU A 283 -11.05 11.16 -1.36
CA LEU A 283 -10.94 10.35 -0.14
C LEU A 283 -10.42 8.95 -0.47
N HIS A 284 -9.32 8.56 0.18
CA HIS A 284 -8.79 7.20 0.12
C HIS A 284 -9.46 6.37 1.20
N ILE A 285 -10.19 5.34 0.80
CA ILE A 285 -10.88 4.43 1.70
C ILE A 285 -10.19 3.07 1.67
N GLY A 286 -10.03 2.47 2.85
CA GLY A 286 -9.65 1.07 3.00
C GLY A 286 -10.21 0.54 4.31
N ASP A 287 -10.62 -0.73 4.29
CA ASP A 287 -11.26 -1.39 5.43
C ASP A 287 -12.46 -0.59 5.95
N GLY A 288 -13.27 -0.03 5.04
CA GLY A 288 -14.44 0.81 5.34
C GLY A 288 -14.14 2.08 6.15
N ARG A 289 -12.89 2.54 6.18
CA ARG A 289 -12.46 3.75 6.88
C ARG A 289 -11.71 4.69 5.95
N ILE A 290 -11.78 5.98 6.24
CA ILE A 290 -11.05 7.01 5.51
C ILE A 290 -9.57 6.95 5.97
N LEU A 291 -8.68 6.54 5.08
CA LEU A 291 -7.24 6.41 5.33
C LEU A 291 -6.46 7.65 4.90
N GLY A 292 -6.96 8.34 3.88
CA GLY A 292 -6.30 9.49 3.27
C GLY A 292 -7.26 10.45 2.62
N LEU A 293 -6.73 11.63 2.35
CA LEU A 293 -7.44 12.75 1.75
C LEU A 293 -6.45 13.51 0.86
N GLU A 294 -6.87 13.79 -0.37
CA GLU A 294 -6.18 14.72 -1.27
C GLU A 294 -7.11 15.92 -1.53
N LEU A 295 -6.52 17.09 -1.42
CA LEU A 295 -7.19 18.37 -1.32
C LEU A 295 -6.52 19.34 -2.31
N PRO A 296 -7.06 19.50 -3.54
CA PRO A 296 -6.49 20.40 -4.53
C PRO A 296 -6.76 21.87 -4.16
N ALA A 297 -5.73 22.71 -4.33
CA ALA A 297 -5.71 24.10 -3.88
C ALA A 297 -6.91 24.93 -4.39
N ALA A 298 -7.23 24.78 -5.68
CA ALA A 298 -8.23 25.57 -6.39
C ALA A 298 -9.66 25.34 -5.87
N ASP A 299 -9.96 24.14 -5.38
CA ASP A 299 -11.33 23.76 -4.99
C ASP A 299 -11.63 24.01 -3.50
N LEU A 300 -10.61 24.30 -2.70
CA LEU A 300 -10.72 24.47 -1.24
C LEU A 300 -10.72 25.91 -0.77
N ALA A 301 -10.07 26.82 -1.51
CA ALA A 301 -9.96 28.21 -1.09
C ALA A 301 -11.32 28.83 -0.76
N ASP A 302 -12.32 28.56 -1.60
CA ASP A 302 -13.67 29.10 -1.46
C ASP A 302 -14.48 28.49 -0.31
N VAL A 303 -14.07 27.33 0.21
CA VAL A 303 -14.84 26.54 1.17
C VAL A 303 -14.22 26.55 2.56
N THR A 304 -12.90 26.48 2.63
CA THR A 304 -12.15 26.34 3.90
C THR A 304 -11.33 27.58 4.24
N GLY A 305 -11.30 28.60 3.38
CA GLY A 305 -10.40 29.75 3.54
C GLY A 305 -8.92 29.34 3.37
N TRP A 306 -8.67 28.48 2.37
CA TRP A 306 -7.41 27.77 2.21
C TRP A 306 -6.16 28.68 2.13
N PRO A 307 -5.07 28.33 2.83
CA PRO A 307 -3.77 28.98 2.66
C PRO A 307 -3.29 28.98 1.21
N GLN A 308 -2.81 30.13 0.74
CA GLN A 308 -2.35 30.32 -0.64
C GLN A 308 -0.84 30.08 -0.79
N ASN A 309 -0.10 30.05 0.32
CA ASN A 309 1.35 29.95 0.37
C ASN A 309 1.84 29.22 1.64
N HIS A 310 3.11 28.81 1.65
CA HIS A 310 3.71 28.03 2.74
C HIS A 310 3.72 28.80 4.08
N ASP A 311 3.81 30.13 4.07
CA ASP A 311 3.85 30.92 5.31
C ASP A 311 2.47 30.94 5.98
N GLU A 312 1.39 31.04 5.22
CA GLU A 312 0.02 30.89 5.72
C GLU A 312 -0.23 29.48 6.26
N VAL A 313 0.32 28.44 5.60
CA VAL A 313 0.26 27.07 6.10
C VAL A 313 1.01 26.94 7.42
N ARG A 314 2.20 27.50 7.55
CA ARG A 314 2.98 27.49 8.80
C ARG A 314 2.28 28.22 9.92
N ALA A 315 1.59 29.32 9.64
CA ALA A 315 0.77 30.02 10.62
C ALA A 315 -0.39 29.14 11.14
N LEU A 316 -0.90 28.22 10.31
CA LEU A 316 -2.03 27.35 10.63
C LEU A 316 -1.63 26.00 11.26
N LEU A 317 -0.59 25.35 10.73
CA LEU A 317 -0.16 24.00 11.11
C LEU A 317 1.14 23.99 11.95
N GLY A 318 1.77 25.15 12.14
CA GLY A 318 3.11 25.27 12.72
C GLY A 318 4.22 24.96 11.71
N ASP A 319 5.47 25.01 12.18
CA ASP A 319 6.63 24.69 11.35
C ASP A 319 6.57 23.24 10.83
N PRO A 320 7.00 22.98 9.58
CA PRO A 320 7.09 21.63 9.08
C PRO A 320 8.07 20.80 9.92
N VAL A 321 7.75 19.52 10.11
CA VAL A 321 8.66 18.58 10.76
C VAL A 321 9.79 18.14 9.83
N ASP A 322 9.58 18.19 8.52
CA ASP A 322 10.58 17.90 7.49
C ASP A 322 10.11 18.55 6.18
N SER A 323 11.04 18.87 5.30
CA SER A 323 10.77 19.57 4.03
C SER A 323 11.68 19.05 2.93
N TYR A 324 11.18 18.61 1.79
CA TYR A 324 12.03 18.10 0.72
C TYR A 324 11.46 18.40 -0.66
N ASP A 325 12.30 18.91 -1.55
CA ASP A 325 11.93 19.25 -2.93
C ASP A 325 10.71 20.20 -3.03
N GLY A 326 10.63 21.15 -2.09
CA GLY A 326 9.52 22.10 -1.99
C GLY A 326 8.28 21.56 -1.26
N ASP A 327 8.20 20.26 -0.98
CA ASP A 327 7.13 19.68 -0.17
C ASP A 327 7.41 19.86 1.33
N ASP A 328 6.41 20.28 2.10
CA ASP A 328 6.47 20.46 3.56
C ASP A 328 5.62 19.38 4.26
N LEU A 329 6.23 18.62 5.17
CA LEU A 329 5.55 17.62 5.99
C LEU A 329 5.21 18.19 7.37
N HIS A 330 3.95 18.13 7.76
CA HIS A 330 3.45 18.48 9.09
C HIS A 330 2.89 17.25 9.80
N LEU A 331 3.03 17.21 11.13
CA LEU A 331 2.45 16.16 11.97
C LEU A 331 1.38 16.70 12.89
N LEU A 332 0.23 16.06 12.84
CA LEU A 332 -0.89 16.26 13.75
C LEU A 332 -1.15 14.94 14.52
N PRO A 333 -1.96 14.96 15.59
CA PRO A 333 -2.25 13.75 16.36
C PRO A 333 -2.84 12.64 15.48
N GLY A 334 -2.05 11.60 15.19
CA GLY A 334 -2.45 10.46 14.37
C GLY A 334 -2.50 10.72 12.86
N VAL A 335 -2.11 11.90 12.39
CA VAL A 335 -2.21 12.32 10.98
C VAL A 335 -0.87 12.89 10.50
N GLU A 336 -0.49 12.51 9.28
CA GLU A 336 0.57 13.16 8.53
C GLU A 336 -0.05 14.00 7.42
N VAL A 337 0.45 15.23 7.25
CA VAL A 337 -0.03 16.18 6.26
C VAL A 337 1.15 16.62 5.40
N LEU A 338 1.06 16.39 4.10
CA LEU A 338 2.00 16.87 3.11
C LEU A 338 1.39 18.08 2.40
N VAL A 339 2.19 19.13 2.29
CA VAL A 339 1.83 20.40 1.67
C VAL A 339 2.75 20.56 0.48
N ARG A 340 2.19 20.66 -0.72
CA ARG A 340 2.95 20.64 -1.97
C ARG A 340 2.66 21.90 -2.77
N PRO A 341 3.64 22.48 -3.48
CA PRO A 341 3.34 23.49 -4.47
C PRO A 341 2.42 22.89 -5.54
N ALA A 342 1.33 23.57 -5.84
CA ALA A 342 0.47 23.25 -6.97
C ALA A 342 1.24 23.49 -8.28
N PRO A 343 0.91 22.75 -9.35
CA PRO A 343 1.51 22.95 -10.67
C PRO A 343 1.47 24.41 -11.13
N ASP A 344 2.57 24.88 -11.74
CA ASP A 344 2.76 26.28 -12.16
C ASP A 344 1.76 26.78 -13.22
N ASP A 345 1.01 25.88 -13.86
CA ASP A 345 0.09 26.16 -14.96
C ASP A 345 -1.33 26.57 -14.51
N LEU A 346 -1.61 26.58 -13.20
CA LEU A 346 -2.92 26.93 -12.65
C LEU A 346 -3.00 28.38 -12.16
N SER A 347 -4.04 29.11 -12.60
CA SER A 347 -4.38 30.41 -12.02
C SER A 347 -5.21 30.22 -10.75
N GLY A 348 -4.72 30.67 -9.59
CA GLY A 348 -5.43 30.55 -8.32
C GLY A 348 -4.52 30.06 -7.19
N PRO A 349 -5.10 29.46 -6.13
CA PRO A 349 -4.36 28.89 -5.01
C PRO A 349 -3.26 27.95 -5.47
N ARG A 350 -2.08 28.06 -4.83
CA ARG A 350 -0.83 27.45 -5.31
C ARG A 350 -0.33 26.28 -4.47
N ILE A 351 -1.14 25.71 -3.58
CA ILE A 351 -0.68 24.65 -2.69
C ILE A 351 -1.73 23.56 -2.48
N ASP A 352 -1.37 22.33 -2.84
CA ASP A 352 -2.17 21.13 -2.61
C ASP A 352 -1.84 20.52 -1.24
N LEU A 353 -2.82 19.84 -0.65
CA LEU A 353 -2.62 19.07 0.58
C LEU A 353 -2.94 17.60 0.34
N VAL A 354 -2.06 16.74 0.87
CA VAL A 354 -2.28 15.32 0.97
C VAL A 354 -2.14 14.92 2.43
N ALA A 355 -3.22 14.45 3.04
CA ALA A 355 -3.19 13.97 4.41
C ALA A 355 -3.49 12.48 4.49
N ARG A 356 -2.89 11.81 5.46
CA ARG A 356 -3.16 10.41 5.75
C ARG A 356 -3.18 10.12 7.24
N ARG A 357 -3.89 9.06 7.60
CA ARG A 357 -3.76 8.45 8.92
C ARG A 357 -2.39 7.78 9.06
N ARG A 358 -1.68 8.05 10.15
CA ARG A 358 -0.36 7.43 10.42
C ARG A 358 -0.48 5.90 10.45
N GLY A 359 0.52 5.23 9.88
CA GLY A 359 0.56 3.77 9.77
C GLY A 359 -0.32 3.19 8.66
N THR A 360 -0.91 4.04 7.81
CA THR A 360 -1.69 3.61 6.64
C THR A 360 -0.99 4.02 5.36
N SER A 361 -1.18 3.25 4.29
CA SER A 361 -0.68 3.60 2.95
C SER A 361 -1.84 4.15 2.13
N ILE A 362 -1.59 5.21 1.37
CA ILE A 362 -2.52 5.75 0.37
C ILE A 362 -1.90 5.56 -1.01
N ALA A 363 -2.73 5.26 -2.00
CA ALA A 363 -2.22 4.91 -3.32
C ALA A 363 -1.96 6.16 -4.15
N SER A 364 -0.70 6.45 -4.48
CA SER A 364 -0.34 7.58 -5.35
C SER A 364 -0.75 7.40 -6.82
N ARG A 365 -1.06 6.16 -7.23
CA ARG A 365 -1.55 5.80 -8.57
C ARG A 365 -2.63 4.75 -8.45
N PHE A 366 -3.88 5.14 -8.59
CA PHE A 366 -4.98 4.20 -8.80
C PHE A 366 -4.92 3.67 -10.23
N PHE A 367 -5.00 2.36 -10.40
CA PHE A 367 -5.43 1.83 -11.69
C PHE A 367 -6.88 2.27 -11.87
N ARG A 368 -7.06 3.33 -12.67
CA ARG A 368 -8.34 4.02 -12.83
C ARG A 368 -9.31 3.15 -13.61
N TRP A 369 -9.94 2.20 -12.93
CA TRP A 369 -11.21 1.63 -13.37
C TRP A 369 -12.32 2.01 -12.38
N ARG A 370 -13.47 2.40 -12.94
CA ARG A 370 -14.64 2.81 -12.18
C ARG A 370 -15.26 1.58 -11.54
N SER A 371 -15.19 1.51 -10.22
CA SER A 371 -15.64 0.34 -9.47
C SER A 371 -17.13 0.35 -9.15
N GLY A 372 -17.78 1.51 -9.28
CA GLY A 372 -19.09 1.75 -8.69
C GLY A 372 -19.11 1.44 -7.20
N GLU A 373 -20.18 0.79 -6.72
CA GLU A 373 -20.42 0.43 -5.31
C GLU A 373 -19.88 -0.96 -4.92
N VAL A 374 -19.30 -1.71 -5.85
CA VAL A 374 -18.88 -3.10 -5.56
C VAL A 374 -17.82 -3.22 -4.48
N THR A 375 -16.91 -2.24 -4.39
CA THR A 375 -15.92 -2.18 -3.30
C THR A 375 -16.58 -1.98 -1.94
N ALA A 376 -17.64 -1.18 -1.86
CA ALA A 376 -18.44 -1.04 -0.65
C ALA A 376 -19.13 -2.35 -0.27
N PHE A 377 -19.64 -3.10 -1.27
CA PHE A 377 -20.26 -4.42 -1.03
C PHE A 377 -19.26 -5.46 -0.52
N LEU A 378 -18.01 -5.44 -1.00
CA LEU A 378 -16.94 -6.29 -0.47
C LEU A 378 -16.59 -5.88 0.97
N ASP A 379 -16.49 -4.59 1.25
CA ASP A 379 -16.12 -4.09 2.58
C ASP A 379 -17.16 -4.40 3.65
N VAL A 380 -18.46 -4.50 3.31
CA VAL A 380 -19.49 -4.82 4.31
C VAL A 380 -19.51 -6.28 4.72
N LEU A 381 -18.90 -7.19 3.96
CA LEU A 381 -18.88 -8.61 4.31
C LEU A 381 -18.23 -8.83 5.69
N GLY A 382 -18.88 -9.63 6.53
CA GLY A 382 -18.46 -9.92 7.90
C GLY A 382 -18.70 -8.79 8.91
N ARG A 383 -19.23 -7.64 8.49
CA ARG A 383 -19.54 -6.52 9.40
C ARG A 383 -20.88 -6.67 10.08
N GLY A 384 -20.98 -6.09 11.28
CA GLY A 384 -22.21 -6.02 12.06
C GLY A 384 -23.26 -5.10 11.46
N SER A 385 -24.53 -5.39 11.75
CA SER A 385 -25.69 -4.65 11.24
C SER A 385 -25.73 -3.17 11.65
N ASP A 386 -24.97 -2.77 12.66
CA ASP A 386 -24.85 -1.41 13.21
C ASP A 386 -23.72 -0.58 12.55
N ASP A 387 -22.93 -1.18 11.65
CA ASP A 387 -21.89 -0.46 10.92
C ASP A 387 -22.51 0.56 9.93
N PRO A 388 -22.08 1.83 9.94
CA PRO A 388 -22.63 2.86 9.06
C PRO A 388 -22.54 2.55 7.56
N LEU A 389 -21.53 1.78 7.15
CA LEU A 389 -21.38 1.37 5.76
C LEU A 389 -22.43 0.31 5.37
N VAL A 390 -22.82 -0.55 6.31
CA VAL A 390 -23.90 -1.53 6.09
C VAL A 390 -25.23 -0.80 5.89
N ASP A 391 -25.53 0.19 6.72
CA ASP A 391 -26.74 1.02 6.57
C ASP A 391 -26.76 1.78 5.23
N HIS A 392 -25.60 2.30 4.80
CA HIS A 392 -25.46 2.92 3.50
C HIS A 392 -25.79 1.94 2.38
N VAL A 393 -25.19 0.74 2.39
CA VAL A 393 -25.41 -0.31 1.38
C VAL A 393 -26.86 -0.77 1.34
N ARG A 394 -27.53 -0.92 2.50
CA ARG A 394 -28.96 -1.25 2.57
C ARG A 394 -29.85 -0.18 1.92
N GLY A 395 -29.43 1.08 1.99
CA GLY A 395 -30.17 2.21 1.42
C GLY A 395 -30.05 2.32 -0.11
N ILE A 396 -29.18 1.54 -0.75
CA ILE A 396 -28.97 1.59 -2.19
C ILE A 396 -30.10 0.85 -2.93
N ALA A 397 -30.75 1.55 -3.86
CA ALA A 397 -31.83 0.97 -4.65
C ALA A 397 -31.34 -0.23 -5.50
N GLY A 398 -32.10 -1.34 -5.44
CA GLY A 398 -31.77 -2.57 -6.19
C GLY A 398 -30.74 -3.48 -5.53
N VAL A 399 -30.36 -3.19 -4.28
CA VAL A 399 -29.46 -4.01 -3.47
C VAL A 399 -30.23 -4.75 -2.37
N THR A 400 -29.97 -6.05 -2.22
CA THR A 400 -30.45 -6.84 -1.08
C THR A 400 -29.27 -7.30 -0.24
N VAL A 401 -29.25 -6.93 1.04
CA VAL A 401 -28.23 -7.37 1.99
C VAL A 401 -28.71 -8.62 2.73
N ARG A 402 -27.93 -9.69 2.69
CA ARG A 402 -28.17 -10.94 3.43
C ARG A 402 -27.27 -11.01 4.66
N GLU A 403 -27.87 -11.39 5.78
CA GLU A 403 -27.20 -11.48 7.07
C GLU A 403 -27.35 -12.87 7.70
N ARG A 404 -26.32 -13.30 8.42
CA ARG A 404 -26.35 -14.51 9.25
C ARG A 404 -25.57 -14.26 10.52
N GLY A 405 -26.16 -14.58 11.67
CA GLY A 405 -25.50 -14.40 12.96
C GLY A 405 -25.19 -12.93 13.29
N GLY A 406 -25.97 -11.98 12.75
CA GLY A 406 -25.79 -10.54 13.00
C GLY A 406 -24.68 -9.87 12.17
N VAL A 407 -24.12 -10.58 11.19
CA VAL A 407 -23.16 -10.02 10.24
C VAL A 407 -23.63 -10.19 8.79
N VAL A 408 -23.19 -9.30 7.91
CA VAL A 408 -23.46 -9.39 6.47
C VAL A 408 -22.66 -10.56 5.88
N VAL A 409 -23.34 -11.45 5.17
CA VAL A 409 -22.71 -12.60 4.50
C VAL A 409 -22.78 -12.50 2.98
N ALA A 410 -23.72 -11.73 2.46
CA ALA A 410 -23.79 -11.43 1.04
C ALA A 410 -24.56 -10.13 0.73
N VAL A 411 -24.31 -9.61 -0.46
CA VAL A 411 -25.00 -8.50 -1.09
C VAL A 411 -25.41 -8.95 -2.49
N ASP A 412 -26.71 -9.02 -2.75
CA ASP A 412 -27.28 -9.46 -4.01
C ASP A 412 -27.75 -8.24 -4.83
N LEU A 413 -27.36 -8.24 -6.11
CA LEU A 413 -27.72 -7.25 -7.11
C LEU A 413 -28.56 -7.93 -8.19
N ASP A 414 -29.86 -7.63 -8.21
CA ASP A 414 -30.77 -8.18 -9.20
C ASP A 414 -30.73 -7.34 -10.49
N GLY A 415 -30.31 -7.97 -11.60
CA GLY A 415 -30.31 -7.35 -12.92
C GLY A 415 -31.72 -7.14 -13.49
N ALA A 416 -32.75 -7.79 -12.93
CA ALA A 416 -34.15 -7.66 -13.37
C ALA A 416 -34.73 -6.24 -13.15
N GLY A 417 -34.11 -5.43 -12.26
CA GLY A 417 -34.53 -4.07 -11.96
C GLY A 417 -33.75 -2.96 -12.69
N GLY A 418 -32.79 -3.29 -13.56
CA GLY A 418 -32.02 -2.30 -14.32
C GLY A 418 -31.04 -1.44 -13.51
N ALA A 419 -30.82 -1.73 -12.22
CA ALA A 419 -29.93 -0.97 -11.34
C ALA A 419 -28.43 -1.29 -11.55
N LEU A 420 -28.12 -2.48 -12.08
CA LEU A 420 -26.77 -2.99 -12.22
C LEU A 420 -25.78 -2.03 -12.93
N PRO A 421 -26.18 -1.32 -14.01
CA PRO A 421 -25.28 -0.38 -14.68
C PRO A 421 -24.87 0.83 -13.82
N ALA A 422 -25.77 1.31 -12.96
CA ALA A 422 -25.49 2.42 -12.06
C ALA A 422 -24.58 2.00 -10.88
N LEU A 423 -24.71 0.74 -10.45
CA LEU A 423 -23.94 0.16 -9.35
C LEU A 423 -22.53 -0.26 -9.73
N LEU A 424 -22.28 -0.52 -11.01
CA LEU A 424 -20.99 -0.94 -11.55
C LEU A 424 -20.30 0.14 -12.41
N ASP A 425 -20.76 1.40 -12.30
CA ASP A 425 -20.26 2.63 -12.93
C ASP A 425 -19.53 2.48 -14.29
N GLY A 426 -20.18 2.94 -15.36
CA GLY A 426 -19.62 2.86 -16.72
C GLY A 426 -19.98 1.57 -17.48
N MET A 427 -20.92 0.79 -16.96
CA MET A 427 -21.51 -0.35 -17.67
C MET A 427 -22.65 0.10 -18.60
N PRO A 428 -22.88 -0.60 -19.74
CA PRO A 428 -24.02 -0.33 -20.59
C PRO A 428 -25.34 -0.74 -19.90
N ALA A 429 -26.48 -0.25 -20.40
CA ALA A 429 -27.80 -0.53 -19.84
C ALA A 429 -28.14 -2.04 -19.77
N GLU A 430 -27.62 -2.82 -20.72
CA GLU A 430 -27.71 -4.29 -20.74
C GLU A 430 -26.30 -4.89 -20.65
N PRO A 431 -25.74 -5.02 -19.44
CA PRO A 431 -24.37 -5.47 -19.25
C PRO A 431 -24.20 -6.92 -19.68
N ARG A 432 -23.13 -7.21 -20.43
CA ARG A 432 -22.68 -8.54 -20.81
C ARG A 432 -21.45 -8.93 -20.01
N ARG A 433 -21.10 -10.22 -20.05
CA ARG A 433 -19.87 -10.76 -19.41
C ARG A 433 -18.61 -10.01 -19.85
N SER A 434 -18.53 -9.58 -21.10
CA SER A 434 -17.43 -8.79 -21.67
C SER A 434 -17.24 -7.42 -21.04
N ASP A 435 -18.30 -6.87 -20.46
CA ASP A 435 -18.32 -5.49 -19.96
C ASP A 435 -17.75 -5.41 -18.54
N ILE A 436 -17.74 -6.52 -17.80
CA ILE A 436 -17.19 -6.61 -16.45
C ILE A 436 -15.66 -6.40 -16.51
N ARG A 437 -15.14 -5.35 -15.85
CA ARG A 437 -13.71 -5.03 -15.86
C ARG A 437 -12.94 -5.42 -14.60
N PHE A 438 -13.40 -6.41 -13.83
CA PHE A 438 -12.63 -7.01 -12.73
C PHE A 438 -11.36 -7.76 -13.20
N GLY A 439 -11.06 -7.77 -14.50
CA GLY A 439 -10.04 -8.62 -15.11
C GLY A 439 -10.55 -10.04 -15.35
N ALA A 440 -9.64 -10.97 -15.62
CA ALA A 440 -10.00 -12.37 -15.81
C ALA A 440 -10.55 -12.98 -14.51
N PRO A 441 -11.68 -13.70 -14.53
CA PRO A 441 -12.19 -14.38 -13.35
C PRO A 441 -11.23 -15.47 -12.90
N ARG A 442 -11.15 -15.71 -11.59
CA ARG A 442 -10.37 -16.83 -11.02
C ARG A 442 -10.97 -18.17 -11.44
N GLN A 443 -12.29 -18.25 -11.51
CA GLN A 443 -13.01 -19.40 -12.02
C GLN A 443 -14.12 -18.96 -12.97
N TYR A 444 -14.31 -19.70 -14.05
CA TYR A 444 -15.30 -19.36 -15.08
C TYR A 444 -16.07 -20.59 -15.55
N GLY A 445 -17.30 -20.36 -15.97
CA GLY A 445 -18.23 -21.38 -16.42
C GLY A 445 -19.05 -20.91 -17.61
N ARG A 446 -20.01 -21.73 -18.02
CA ARG A 446 -20.93 -21.40 -19.13
C ARG A 446 -21.80 -20.18 -18.82
N HIS A 447 -22.24 -20.07 -17.57
CA HIS A 447 -23.14 -19.01 -17.11
C HIS A 447 -22.59 -18.23 -15.92
N ASP A 448 -21.51 -18.68 -15.29
CA ASP A 448 -21.03 -18.18 -14.01
C ASP A 448 -19.59 -17.73 -14.11
N ASP A 449 -19.29 -16.54 -13.60
CA ASP A 449 -17.93 -16.04 -13.41
C ASP A 449 -17.69 -15.70 -11.95
N LEU A 450 -16.52 -16.08 -11.45
CA LEU A 450 -16.10 -15.89 -10.06
C LEU A 450 -14.77 -15.15 -9.98
N TRP A 451 -14.78 -14.03 -9.27
CA TRP A 451 -13.58 -13.31 -8.86
C TRP A 451 -13.39 -13.45 -7.36
N ASP A 452 -12.13 -13.63 -6.97
CA ASP A 452 -11.72 -13.86 -5.59
C ASP A 452 -10.95 -12.64 -5.12
N PHE A 453 -11.40 -12.06 -4.01
CA PHE A 453 -10.82 -10.90 -3.34
C PHE A 453 -10.50 -11.28 -1.90
N GLU A 454 -9.62 -10.52 -1.25
CA GLU A 454 -9.25 -10.73 0.16
C GLU A 454 -10.48 -10.77 1.10
N GLN A 455 -11.48 -9.94 0.82
CA GLN A 455 -12.69 -9.79 1.63
C GLN A 455 -13.76 -10.87 1.32
N GLY A 456 -13.74 -11.46 0.12
CA GLY A 456 -14.79 -12.36 -0.34
C GLY A 456 -14.82 -12.55 -1.86
N TRP A 457 -15.95 -13.05 -2.36
CA TRP A 457 -16.12 -13.42 -3.76
C TRP A 457 -17.14 -12.53 -4.45
N ILE A 458 -16.89 -12.24 -5.72
CA ILE A 458 -17.89 -11.70 -6.63
C ILE A 458 -18.30 -12.81 -7.59
N HIS A 459 -19.59 -13.10 -7.62
CA HIS A 459 -20.23 -14.03 -8.55
C HIS A 459 -21.11 -13.27 -9.53
N ALA A 460 -20.81 -13.33 -10.82
CA ALA A 460 -21.70 -12.84 -11.86
C ALA A 460 -22.37 -14.03 -12.55
N ARG A 461 -23.71 -14.01 -12.58
CA ARG A 461 -24.52 -14.98 -13.33
C ARG A 461 -25.02 -14.34 -14.61
N SER A 462 -24.90 -15.09 -15.71
CA SER A 462 -25.30 -14.67 -17.04
C SER A 462 -26.36 -15.59 -17.64
N GLY A 463 -27.32 -14.96 -18.31
CA GLY A 463 -28.42 -15.61 -19.00
C GLY A 463 -28.06 -16.11 -20.38
N ARG A 464 -29.10 -16.28 -21.21
CA ARG A 464 -28.93 -16.53 -22.64
C ARG A 464 -28.22 -15.33 -23.29
N HIS A 465 -27.35 -15.61 -24.26
CA HIS A 465 -26.55 -14.60 -24.99
C HIS A 465 -25.55 -13.80 -24.12
N GLY A 466 -25.22 -14.28 -22.91
CA GLY A 466 -24.14 -13.70 -22.10
C GLY A 466 -24.48 -12.39 -21.40
N ARG A 467 -25.76 -11.99 -21.36
CA ARG A 467 -26.25 -10.86 -20.55
C ARG A 467 -26.15 -11.20 -19.07
N ILE A 468 -25.64 -10.29 -18.25
CA ILE A 468 -25.60 -10.45 -16.80
C ILE A 468 -27.02 -10.33 -16.24
N GLU A 469 -27.44 -11.36 -15.50
CA GLU A 469 -28.75 -11.44 -14.85
C GLU A 469 -28.67 -11.06 -13.38
N SER A 470 -27.57 -11.40 -12.70
CA SER A 470 -27.35 -11.04 -11.31
C SER A 470 -25.86 -10.95 -10.99
N VAL A 471 -25.54 -10.15 -9.97
CA VAL A 471 -24.22 -10.14 -9.33
C VAL A 471 -24.42 -10.34 -7.84
N THR A 472 -23.66 -11.26 -7.24
CA THR A 472 -23.67 -11.51 -5.81
C THR A 472 -22.26 -11.30 -5.28
N VAL A 473 -22.11 -10.44 -4.28
CA VAL A 473 -20.88 -10.24 -3.52
C VAL A 473 -21.05 -10.97 -2.20
N CYS A 474 -20.19 -11.93 -1.87
CA CYS A 474 -20.46 -12.82 -0.74
C CYS A 474 -19.21 -13.44 -0.11
N LEU A 475 -19.36 -13.95 1.12
CA LEU A 475 -18.33 -14.78 1.74
C LEU A 475 -18.16 -16.11 0.96
N PRO A 476 -16.98 -16.74 1.01
CA PRO A 476 -16.72 -17.97 0.23
C PRO A 476 -17.71 -19.12 0.50
N ASP A 477 -18.22 -19.23 1.73
CA ASP A 477 -19.19 -20.24 2.16
C ASP A 477 -20.63 -19.96 1.71
N GLU A 478 -20.89 -18.75 1.21
CA GLU A 478 -22.19 -18.33 0.65
C GLU A 478 -22.31 -18.54 -0.86
N LEU A 479 -21.24 -18.99 -1.52
CA LEU A 479 -21.30 -19.29 -2.95
C LEU A 479 -22.35 -20.39 -3.21
N PRO A 480 -23.08 -20.31 -4.34
CA PRO A 480 -24.04 -21.35 -4.70
C PRO A 480 -23.43 -22.76 -4.68
N ALA A 481 -24.08 -23.70 -4.00
CA ALA A 481 -23.56 -25.05 -3.79
C ALA A 481 -23.33 -25.87 -5.09
N ARG A 482 -23.85 -25.41 -6.24
CA ARG A 482 -23.70 -26.05 -7.54
C ARG A 482 -23.29 -25.03 -8.61
N LEU A 483 -22.00 -24.73 -8.67
CA LEU A 483 -21.41 -23.95 -9.76
C LEU A 483 -20.64 -24.88 -10.70
N HIS A 484 -20.94 -24.79 -12.00
CA HIS A 484 -20.21 -25.50 -13.05
C HIS A 484 -19.09 -24.61 -13.60
N VAL A 485 -18.08 -24.37 -12.76
CA VAL A 485 -16.95 -23.47 -13.02
C VAL A 485 -15.63 -24.24 -13.05
N ARG A 486 -14.65 -23.73 -13.79
CA ARG A 486 -13.28 -24.26 -13.85
C ARG A 486 -12.26 -23.14 -13.62
N PRO A 487 -11.06 -23.43 -13.08
CA PRO A 487 -10.01 -22.44 -12.94
C PRO A 487 -9.68 -21.84 -14.31
N TRP A 488 -9.57 -20.52 -14.38
CA TRP A 488 -9.15 -19.85 -15.61
C TRP A 488 -7.68 -20.17 -15.90
N ARG A 489 -7.38 -20.63 -17.13
CA ARG A 489 -6.02 -20.93 -17.56
C ARG A 489 -5.61 -20.02 -18.71
N PHE A 490 -4.61 -19.20 -18.40
CA PHE A 490 -3.88 -18.40 -19.37
C PHE A 490 -3.42 -19.25 -20.57
N GLY A 491 -3.55 -18.71 -21.79
CA GLY A 491 -3.24 -19.40 -23.05
C GLY A 491 -4.42 -20.17 -23.63
N ARG A 492 -4.91 -21.19 -22.90
CA ARG A 492 -6.00 -22.07 -23.36
C ARG A 492 -7.35 -21.34 -23.45
N ASP A 493 -7.68 -20.57 -22.42
CA ASP A 493 -9.00 -19.94 -22.27
C ASP A 493 -9.02 -18.49 -22.81
N SER A 494 -7.86 -17.92 -23.11
CA SER A 494 -7.71 -16.58 -23.70
C SER A 494 -8.17 -16.49 -25.16
N MET A 495 -8.15 -17.60 -25.92
CA MET A 495 -8.74 -17.64 -27.28
C MET A 495 -10.27 -17.74 -27.26
N ASP A 496 -10.85 -18.41 -26.25
CA ASP A 496 -12.31 -18.46 -26.05
C ASP A 496 -12.84 -17.12 -25.52
N ALA A 497 -12.09 -16.45 -24.64
CA ALA A 497 -12.38 -15.08 -24.21
C ALA A 497 -12.33 -14.11 -25.39
N TRP A 498 -11.35 -14.22 -26.30
CA TRP A 498 -11.31 -13.37 -27.50
C TRP A 498 -12.53 -13.54 -28.40
N ARG A 499 -13.09 -14.76 -28.56
CA ARG A 499 -14.32 -14.98 -29.34
C ARG A 499 -15.58 -14.44 -28.65
N VAL A 500 -15.63 -14.45 -27.32
CA VAL A 500 -16.75 -13.89 -26.54
C VAL A 500 -16.63 -12.36 -26.36
N LEU A 501 -15.41 -11.81 -26.42
CA LEU A 501 -15.12 -10.37 -26.35
C LEU A 501 -15.19 -9.66 -27.72
N SER A 502 -15.23 -10.41 -28.83
CA SER A 502 -15.33 -9.89 -30.21
C SER A 502 -16.65 -10.21 -30.93
N SER A 503 -17.68 -10.63 -30.17
CA SER A 503 -19.08 -10.77 -30.61
C SER A 503 -20.02 -10.05 -29.65
#